data_AF-D7MWR4-F1
#
_entry.id   AF-D7MWR4-F1
#
_cell.length_a   1.000
_cell.length_b   1.000
_cell.length_c   1.000
_cell.angle_alpha   90.00
_cell.angle_beta   90.00
_cell.angle_gamma   90.00
#
_symmetry.space_group_name_H-M   'P 1'
#
loop_
_entity.id
_entity.type
_entity.pdbx_description
1 polymer ?
#
loop_
_entity_poly.entity_id
_entity_poly.type
_entity_poly.pdbx_seq_one_letter_code
_entity_poly.pdbx_strand_id
1 'polypeptide(L)'
;MFGALPAALTYYWRMKMPETARYTALVAKNIKKATQDMSKVLQVDIEVEERAEDPKLNYGLFSKEFLRRHGLHLLGTTSTWFLLDIAFYSQNLFQKDIFSAIGWIPKAATMNAIHEVFKIAKAQTLIALCSTVPGYWFTVAFIDIIGRFAIQLMGFFFMTVFMFAIAFPYNHWILPDNRIGFVIMYSLTFFFANFGPNATTFIVPAEIFPARLRSTCHGISAATGKAGAIVGAFGFLYAAQPQDKTKTDAGYPPGIGVKNSLIMLGVINFVGMLFTFLVPEPKGKSLEELSGEAEVDK
;
A
#
# COMPACT_ATOMS: atom_id res chain seq x y z
N MET A 1 0.34 -22.69 15.38
CA MET A 1 0.27 -22.13 16.75
C MET A 1 1.57 -21.41 17.20
N PHE A 2 2.73 -21.65 16.58
CA PHE A 2 3.97 -20.90 16.89
C PHE A 2 3.92 -19.39 16.56
N GLY A 3 3.08 -18.96 15.60
CA GLY A 3 2.93 -17.54 15.25
C GLY A 3 2.20 -16.68 16.29
N ALA A 4 1.54 -17.29 17.28
CA ALA A 4 0.86 -16.56 18.35
C ALA A 4 1.85 -15.98 19.38
N LEU A 5 3.03 -16.61 19.54
CA LEU A 5 4.06 -16.17 20.47
C LEU A 5 4.63 -14.78 20.13
N PRO A 6 5.10 -14.51 18.90
CA PRO A 6 5.55 -13.17 18.52
C PRO A 6 4.46 -12.10 18.66
N ALA A 7 3.20 -12.45 18.34
CA ALA A 7 2.07 -11.54 18.46
C ALA A 7 1.76 -11.17 19.93
N ALA A 8 1.76 -12.17 20.84
CA ALA A 8 1.57 -11.95 22.26
C ALA A 8 2.72 -11.12 22.88
N LEU A 9 3.96 -11.37 22.45
CA LEU A 9 5.15 -10.61 22.88
C LEU A 9 5.05 -9.14 22.43
N THR A 10 4.65 -8.91 21.17
CA THR A 10 4.45 -7.58 20.62
C THR A 10 3.34 -6.83 21.36
N TYR A 11 2.23 -7.51 21.67
CA TYR A 11 1.14 -6.93 22.45
C TYR A 11 1.59 -6.54 23.87
N TYR A 12 2.27 -7.44 24.57
CA TYR A 12 2.78 -7.18 25.92
C TYR A 12 3.74 -5.99 25.96
N TRP A 13 4.66 -5.89 25.00
CA TRP A 13 5.58 -4.76 24.92
C TRP A 13 4.89 -3.47 24.47
N ARG A 14 3.92 -3.53 23.55
CA ARG A 14 3.10 -2.38 23.15
C ARG A 14 2.34 -1.79 24.33
N MET A 15 1.78 -2.61 25.21
CA MET A 15 1.08 -2.14 26.42
C MET A 15 2.02 -1.48 27.44
N LYS A 16 3.31 -1.78 27.39
CA LYS A 16 4.32 -1.20 28.29
C LYS A 16 5.01 0.03 27.74
N MET A 17 4.90 0.30 26.44
CA MET A 17 5.47 1.50 25.85
C MET A 17 4.63 2.72 26.26
N PRO A 18 5.26 3.75 26.85
CA PRO A 18 4.58 5.02 27.06
C PRO A 18 4.17 5.61 25.71
N GLU A 19 3.04 6.34 25.70
CA GLU A 19 2.62 7.09 24.51
C GLU A 19 3.70 8.09 24.12
N THR A 20 3.81 8.38 22.82
CA THR A 20 4.79 9.37 22.35
C THR A 20 4.56 10.69 23.08
N ALA A 21 5.61 11.24 23.70
CA ALA A 21 5.51 12.48 24.46
C ALA A 21 4.91 13.64 23.65
N ARG A 22 5.11 13.63 22.33
CA ARG A 22 4.47 14.55 21.40
C ARG A 22 2.94 14.45 21.40
N TYR A 23 2.37 13.24 21.45
CA TYR A 23 0.92 13.04 21.60
C TYR A 23 0.45 13.50 22.99
N THR A 24 1.19 13.13 24.04
CA THR A 24 0.85 13.48 25.42
C THR A 24 0.88 15.00 25.66
N ALA A 25 1.82 15.72 25.05
CA ALA A 25 1.95 17.17 25.15
C ALA A 25 0.93 17.90 24.27
N LEU A 26 0.86 17.59 22.97
CA LEU A 26 0.10 18.37 21.99
C LEU A 26 -1.36 17.95 21.85
N VAL A 27 -1.70 16.70 22.18
CA VAL A 27 -3.06 16.14 22.00
C VAL A 27 -3.72 15.91 23.34
N ALA A 28 -3.06 15.20 24.26
CA ALA A 28 -3.59 14.97 25.60
C ALA A 28 -3.45 16.18 26.54
N LYS A 29 -2.82 17.27 26.05
CA LYS A 29 -2.56 18.53 26.78
C LYS A 29 -1.91 18.32 28.15
N ASN A 30 -1.11 17.27 28.30
CA ASN A 30 -0.49 16.89 29.56
C ASN A 30 1.04 16.95 29.44
N ILE A 31 1.55 18.19 29.41
CA ILE A 31 2.98 18.49 29.27
C ILE A 31 3.80 17.80 30.37
N LYS A 32 3.30 17.76 31.61
CA LYS A 32 3.98 17.09 32.74
C LYS A 32 4.23 15.60 32.50
N LYS A 33 3.23 14.88 31.97
CA LYS A 33 3.37 13.45 31.66
C LYS A 33 4.26 13.22 30.44
N ALA A 34 4.18 14.09 29.43
CA ALA A 34 5.05 14.06 28.26
C ALA A 34 6.53 14.23 28.62
N THR A 35 6.86 15.20 29.48
CA THR A 35 8.22 15.47 29.95
C THR A 35 8.76 14.32 30.81
N GLN A 36 7.91 13.71 31.67
CA GLN A 36 8.29 12.52 32.45
C GLN A 36 8.55 11.29 31.58
N ASP A 37 7.72 11.06 30.57
CA ASP A 37 7.90 9.94 29.63
C ASP A 37 9.12 10.18 28.73
N MET A 38 9.40 11.42 28.31
CA MET A 38 10.63 11.78 27.57
C MET A 38 11.89 11.67 28.42
N SER A 39 11.88 12.15 29.67
CA SER A 39 13.04 12.06 30.58
C SER A 39 13.40 10.59 30.84
N LYS A 40 12.39 9.70 31.01
CA LYS A 40 12.63 8.25 31.12
C LYS A 40 13.25 7.61 29.88
N VAL A 41 12.89 8.07 28.69
CA VAL A 41 13.35 7.47 27.42
C VAL A 41 14.68 8.06 26.95
N LEU A 42 14.88 9.37 27.14
CA LEU A 42 16.06 10.11 26.69
C LEU A 42 17.18 10.18 27.75
N GLN A 43 16.89 9.82 29.02
CA GLN A 43 17.83 9.95 30.15
C GLN A 43 18.41 11.36 30.32
N VAL A 44 17.63 12.38 29.96
CA VAL A 44 17.99 13.80 30.13
C VAL A 44 16.85 14.48 30.86
N ASP A 45 17.17 15.31 31.85
CA ASP A 45 16.19 16.17 32.51
C ASP A 45 15.82 17.32 31.57
N ILE A 46 14.56 17.34 31.15
CA ILE A 46 14.00 18.36 30.27
C ILE A 46 13.17 19.31 31.14
N GLU A 47 13.54 20.57 31.18
CA GLU A 47 12.74 21.60 31.86
C GLU A 47 11.43 21.86 31.11
N VAL A 48 10.37 22.12 31.88
CA VAL A 48 9.00 22.32 31.37
C VAL A 48 8.88 23.73 30.78
N GLU A 49 9.00 23.87 29.46
CA GLU A 49 8.49 25.06 28.77
C GLU A 49 6.97 24.89 28.54
N GLU A 50 6.16 25.63 29.28
CA GLU A 50 4.73 25.79 28.98
C GLU A 50 4.58 26.60 27.67
N ARG A 51 4.55 25.92 26.52
CA ARG A 51 4.12 26.54 25.26
C ARG A 51 2.62 26.87 25.36
N ALA A 52 2.30 28.15 25.27
CA ALA A 52 0.92 28.65 25.22
C ALA A 52 0.15 28.03 24.04
N GLU A 53 -1.16 27.80 24.23
CA GLU A 53 -2.04 27.31 23.17
C GLU A 53 -2.03 28.26 21.97
N ASP A 54 -1.60 27.78 20.80
CA ASP A 54 -1.62 28.59 19.60
C ASP A 54 -3.01 28.53 18.92
N PRO A 55 -3.82 29.60 18.94
CA PRO A 55 -5.20 29.57 18.43
C PRO A 55 -5.28 29.27 16.93
N LYS A 56 -4.20 29.52 16.16
CA LYS A 56 -4.11 29.20 14.72
C LYS A 56 -4.09 27.69 14.43
N LEU A 57 -3.82 26.88 15.45
CA LEU A 57 -3.78 25.44 15.34
C LEU A 57 -5.15 24.79 15.55
N ASN A 58 -6.17 25.54 15.98
CA ASN A 58 -7.43 24.96 16.48
C ASN A 58 -8.49 24.74 15.37
N TYR A 59 -8.15 23.94 14.35
CA TYR A 59 -9.06 23.59 13.25
C TYR A 59 -9.40 22.09 13.25
N GLY A 60 -10.66 21.77 12.95
CA GLY A 60 -11.15 20.39 12.83
C GLY A 60 -11.00 19.82 11.42
N LEU A 61 -11.22 18.51 11.26
CA LEU A 61 -11.12 17.78 9.98
C LEU A 61 -12.03 18.37 8.87
N PHE A 62 -13.22 18.84 9.22
CA PHE A 62 -14.20 19.40 8.27
C PHE A 62 -14.08 20.92 8.10
N SER A 63 -13.01 21.53 8.60
CA SER A 63 -12.79 22.97 8.46
C SER A 63 -12.30 23.32 7.05
N LYS A 64 -12.63 24.54 6.59
CA LYS A 64 -12.06 25.09 5.35
C LYS A 64 -10.54 25.19 5.40
N GLU A 65 -9.99 25.40 6.59
CA GLU A 65 -8.56 25.48 6.82
C GLU A 65 -7.85 24.14 6.61
N PHE A 66 -8.41 23.04 7.13
CA PHE A 66 -7.92 21.69 6.86
C PHE A 66 -7.98 21.38 5.36
N LEU A 67 -9.10 21.67 4.69
CA LEU A 67 -9.24 21.40 3.27
C LEU A 67 -8.21 22.18 2.44
N ARG A 68 -7.94 23.44 2.80
CA ARG A 68 -6.95 24.27 2.10
C ARG A 68 -5.51 23.80 2.32
N ARG A 69 -5.15 23.37 3.54
CA ARG A 69 -3.77 22.97 3.90
C ARG A 69 -3.46 21.51 3.56
N HIS A 70 -4.43 20.62 3.73
CA HIS A 70 -4.24 19.17 3.72
C HIS A 70 -5.21 18.42 2.81
N GLY A 71 -6.16 19.10 2.17
CA GLY A 71 -7.11 18.47 1.26
C GLY A 71 -6.45 17.79 0.06
N LEU A 72 -5.44 18.42 -0.54
CA LEU A 72 -4.68 17.83 -1.65
C LEU A 72 -3.87 16.62 -1.19
N HIS A 73 -3.25 16.70 -0.01
CA HIS A 73 -2.51 15.60 0.59
C HIS A 73 -3.41 14.40 0.87
N LEU A 74 -4.60 14.65 1.43
CA LEU A 74 -5.59 13.60 1.70
C LEU A 74 -6.14 12.99 0.41
N LEU A 75 -6.38 13.80 -0.63
CA LEU A 75 -6.76 13.28 -1.94
C LEU A 75 -5.66 12.40 -2.52
N GLY A 76 -4.39 12.83 -2.45
CA GLY A 76 -3.24 12.05 -2.90
C GLY A 76 -3.11 10.73 -2.17
N THR A 77 -3.12 10.74 -0.83
CA THR A 77 -2.97 9.50 -0.03
C THR A 77 -4.13 8.55 -0.21
N THR A 78 -5.37 9.03 -0.23
CA THR A 78 -6.55 8.19 -0.41
C THR A 78 -6.61 7.57 -1.80
N SER A 79 -6.41 8.37 -2.86
CA SER A 79 -6.49 7.91 -4.25
C SER A 79 -5.39 6.90 -4.58
N THR A 80 -4.14 7.18 -4.20
CA THR A 80 -3.01 6.28 -4.45
C THR A 80 -3.16 4.96 -3.71
N TRP A 81 -3.64 4.96 -2.46
CA TRP A 81 -3.89 3.73 -1.72
C TRP A 81 -5.07 2.94 -2.30
N PHE A 82 -6.16 3.62 -2.67
CA PHE A 82 -7.30 2.99 -3.35
C PHE A 82 -6.88 2.31 -4.66
N LEU A 83 -6.18 3.02 -5.54
CA LEU A 83 -5.77 2.52 -6.85
C LEU A 83 -4.76 1.39 -6.73
N LEU A 84 -3.83 1.50 -5.79
CA LEU A 84 -2.90 0.41 -5.48
C LEU A 84 -3.64 -0.84 -5.03
N ASP A 85 -4.54 -0.72 -4.04
CA ASP A 85 -5.21 -1.88 -3.46
C ASP A 85 -6.09 -2.58 -4.51
N ILE A 86 -6.65 -1.86 -5.49
CA ILE A 86 -7.30 -2.51 -6.64
C ILE A 86 -6.30 -3.42 -7.36
N ALA A 87 -5.18 -2.87 -7.85
CA ALA A 87 -4.22 -3.64 -8.64
C ALA A 87 -3.57 -4.77 -7.81
N PHE A 88 -3.10 -4.45 -6.61
CA PHE A 88 -2.38 -5.38 -5.76
C PHE A 88 -3.23 -6.57 -5.32
N TYR A 89 -4.48 -6.33 -4.88
CA TYR A 89 -5.36 -7.42 -4.46
C TYR A 89 -5.90 -8.20 -5.66
N SER A 90 -6.26 -7.56 -6.77
CA SER A 90 -6.64 -8.29 -7.99
C SER A 90 -5.55 -9.24 -8.44
N GLN A 91 -4.30 -8.79 -8.48
CA GLN A 91 -3.17 -9.63 -8.88
C GLN A 91 -2.92 -10.77 -7.89
N ASN A 92 -2.97 -10.53 -6.58
CA ASN A 92 -2.74 -11.58 -5.59
C ASN A 92 -3.87 -12.63 -5.58
N LEU A 93 -5.13 -12.19 -5.62
CA LEU A 93 -6.30 -13.07 -5.54
C LEU A 93 -6.45 -13.94 -6.80
N PHE A 94 -6.28 -13.34 -7.98
CA PHE A 94 -6.49 -14.02 -9.26
C PHE A 94 -5.21 -14.55 -9.89
N GLN A 95 -4.12 -14.63 -9.11
CA GLN A 95 -2.84 -15.17 -9.56
C GLN A 95 -2.98 -16.59 -10.11
N LYS A 96 -3.78 -17.44 -9.44
CA LYS A 96 -4.10 -18.80 -9.89
C LYS A 96 -4.70 -18.79 -11.30
N ASP A 97 -5.70 -17.94 -11.51
CA ASP A 97 -6.48 -17.91 -12.75
C ASP A 97 -5.63 -17.35 -13.90
N ILE A 98 -4.81 -16.33 -13.63
CA ILE A 98 -3.85 -15.78 -14.60
C ILE A 98 -2.83 -16.85 -15.03
N PHE A 99 -2.25 -17.59 -14.09
CA PHE A 99 -1.27 -18.63 -14.41
C PHE A 99 -1.87 -19.86 -15.08
N SER A 100 -3.13 -20.18 -14.75
CA SER A 100 -3.87 -21.25 -15.43
C SER A 100 -4.26 -20.83 -16.85
N ALA A 101 -4.62 -19.57 -17.07
CA ALA A 101 -4.96 -19.03 -18.38
C ALA A 101 -3.77 -19.02 -19.35
N ILE A 102 -2.55 -18.87 -18.83
CA ILE A 102 -1.31 -18.88 -19.62
C ILE A 102 -0.76 -20.31 -19.78
N GLY A 103 -1.34 -21.27 -19.06
CA GLY A 103 -0.95 -22.68 -19.13
C GLY A 103 0.35 -23.00 -18.38
N TRP A 104 0.77 -22.14 -17.45
CA TRP A 104 1.89 -22.46 -16.55
C TRP A 104 1.45 -23.44 -15.45
N ILE A 105 0.24 -23.24 -14.91
CA ILE A 105 -0.41 -24.20 -14.02
C ILE A 105 -1.45 -24.98 -14.83
N PRO A 106 -1.45 -26.32 -14.81
CA PRO A 106 -2.47 -27.10 -15.50
C PRO A 106 -3.87 -26.85 -14.91
N LYS A 107 -4.93 -26.99 -15.70
CA LYS A 107 -6.31 -26.74 -15.25
C LYS A 107 -6.69 -27.67 -14.10
N ALA A 108 -7.49 -27.17 -13.15
CA ALA A 108 -7.98 -27.92 -11.98
C ALA A 108 -8.54 -29.31 -12.35
N ALA A 109 -9.35 -29.40 -13.41
CA ALA A 109 -9.95 -30.65 -13.90
C ALA A 109 -8.93 -31.75 -14.29
N THR A 110 -7.65 -31.42 -14.43
CA THR A 110 -6.58 -32.36 -14.81
C THR A 110 -5.83 -32.96 -13.61
N MET A 111 -6.16 -32.57 -12.38
CA MET A 111 -5.45 -33.04 -11.18
C MET A 111 -6.35 -33.16 -9.94
N ASN A 112 -5.87 -33.91 -8.94
CA ASN A 112 -6.51 -33.98 -7.63
C ASN A 112 -6.33 -32.63 -6.88
N ALA A 113 -7.31 -32.26 -6.05
CA ALA A 113 -7.35 -31.02 -5.28
C ALA A 113 -6.09 -30.80 -4.41
N ILE A 114 -5.56 -31.85 -3.76
CA ILE A 114 -4.32 -31.73 -2.96
C ILE A 114 -3.13 -31.33 -3.84
N HIS A 115 -3.03 -31.93 -5.03
CA HIS A 115 -1.95 -31.65 -5.97
C HIS A 115 -2.08 -30.25 -6.57
N GLU A 116 -3.31 -29.80 -6.83
CA GLU A 116 -3.61 -28.45 -7.28
C GLU A 116 -3.16 -27.41 -6.26
N VAL A 117 -3.58 -27.57 -5.01
CA VAL A 117 -3.21 -26.66 -3.90
C VAL A 117 -1.69 -26.64 -3.73
N PHE A 118 -1.03 -27.80 -3.77
CA PHE A 118 0.43 -27.86 -3.64
C PHE A 118 1.16 -27.12 -4.77
N LYS A 119 0.71 -27.25 -6.03
CA LYS A 119 1.30 -26.53 -7.17
C LYS A 119 1.09 -25.03 -7.08
N ILE A 120 -0.12 -24.59 -6.74
CA ILE A 120 -0.45 -23.17 -6.56
C ILE A 120 0.37 -22.58 -5.41
N ALA A 121 0.43 -23.28 -4.27
CA ALA A 121 1.21 -22.85 -3.12
C ALA A 121 2.69 -22.71 -3.49
N LYS A 122 3.29 -23.70 -4.15
CA LYS A 122 4.69 -23.63 -4.62
C LYS A 122 4.93 -22.43 -5.53
N ALA A 123 4.03 -22.17 -6.48
CA ALA A 123 4.09 -21.02 -7.37
C ALA A 123 4.00 -19.69 -6.61
N GLN A 124 3.04 -19.55 -5.70
CA GLN A 124 2.88 -18.35 -4.87
C GLN A 124 4.07 -18.12 -3.93
N THR A 125 4.60 -19.18 -3.31
CA THR A 125 5.78 -19.11 -2.45
C THR A 125 7.01 -18.65 -3.24
N LEU A 126 7.20 -19.14 -4.47
CA LEU A 126 8.31 -18.70 -5.31
C LEU A 126 8.25 -17.20 -5.59
N ILE A 127 7.08 -16.69 -5.96
CA ILE A 127 6.88 -15.26 -6.24
C ILE A 127 7.04 -14.42 -4.96
N ALA A 128 6.51 -14.91 -3.83
CA ALA A 128 6.68 -14.23 -2.56
C ALA A 128 8.16 -14.13 -2.15
N LEU A 129 8.92 -15.22 -2.30
CA LEU A 129 10.34 -15.29 -1.94
C LEU A 129 11.23 -14.47 -2.88
N CYS A 130 10.94 -14.47 -4.18
CA CYS A 130 11.78 -13.82 -5.18
C CYS A 130 11.34 -12.39 -5.53
N SER A 131 10.17 -11.93 -5.08
CA SER A 131 9.66 -10.60 -5.42
C SER A 131 9.08 -9.84 -4.25
N THR A 132 8.05 -10.36 -3.58
CA THR A 132 7.38 -9.61 -2.50
C THR A 132 8.32 -9.31 -1.34
N VAL A 133 8.99 -10.34 -0.80
CA VAL A 133 9.88 -10.19 0.37
C VAL A 133 11.10 -9.32 0.04
N PRO A 134 11.85 -9.55 -1.07
CA PRO A 134 12.93 -8.66 -1.46
C PRO A 134 12.46 -7.22 -1.70
N GLY A 135 11.30 -7.01 -2.31
CA GLY A 135 10.75 -5.68 -2.57
C GLY A 135 10.58 -4.86 -1.28
N TYR A 136 10.06 -5.48 -0.21
CA TYR A 136 9.98 -4.82 1.10
C TYR A 136 11.35 -4.48 1.69
N TRP A 137 12.32 -5.41 1.61
CA TRP A 137 13.68 -5.14 2.11
C TRP A 137 14.39 -4.03 1.34
N PHE A 138 14.14 -3.92 0.03
CA PHE A 138 14.61 -2.80 -0.77
C PHE A 138 13.95 -1.50 -0.31
N THR A 139 12.64 -1.47 -0.06
CA THR A 139 12.03 -0.28 0.53
C THR A 139 12.69 0.09 1.85
N VAL A 140 12.87 -0.86 2.77
CA VAL A 140 13.53 -0.59 4.07
C VAL A 140 14.93 -0.01 3.89
N ALA A 141 15.73 -0.55 2.96
CA ALA A 141 17.09 -0.09 2.73
C ALA A 141 17.15 1.31 2.08
N PHE A 142 16.18 1.66 1.23
CA PHE A 142 16.25 2.87 0.40
C PHE A 142 15.27 3.98 0.78
N ILE A 143 14.30 3.75 1.65
CA ILE A 143 13.23 4.73 1.95
C ILE A 143 13.76 6.05 2.52
N ASP A 144 14.80 6.00 3.35
CA ASP A 144 15.46 7.18 3.90
C ASP A 144 16.55 7.76 2.98
N ILE A 145 16.98 7.02 1.95
CA ILE A 145 18.01 7.45 0.99
C ILE A 145 17.38 8.08 -0.25
N ILE A 146 16.34 7.47 -0.82
CA ILE A 146 15.69 7.92 -2.05
C ILE A 146 14.52 8.86 -1.73
N GLY A 147 13.74 8.56 -0.69
CA GLY A 147 12.53 9.29 -0.34
C GLY A 147 11.25 8.53 -0.72
N ARG A 148 10.14 8.88 -0.09
CA ARG A 148 8.87 8.15 -0.22
C ARG A 148 8.20 8.46 -1.55
N PHE A 149 8.26 9.70 -2.01
CA PHE A 149 7.66 10.14 -3.26
C PHE A 149 8.32 9.45 -4.47
N ALA A 150 9.65 9.47 -4.51
CA ALA A 150 10.41 8.88 -5.62
C ALA A 150 10.23 7.36 -5.68
N ILE A 151 10.22 6.67 -4.54
CA ILE A 151 9.93 5.22 -4.48
C ILE A 151 8.49 4.94 -4.95
N GLN A 152 7.51 5.72 -4.49
CA GLN A 152 6.12 5.54 -4.90
C GLN A 152 5.93 5.73 -6.42
N LEU A 153 6.52 6.78 -6.98
CA LEU A 153 6.44 7.11 -8.40
C LEU A 153 7.09 6.01 -9.25
N MET A 154 8.31 5.61 -8.87
CA MET A 154 9.04 4.51 -9.51
C MET A 154 8.25 3.20 -9.47
N GLY A 155 7.67 2.87 -8.32
CA GLY A 155 6.87 1.67 -8.15
C GLY A 155 5.67 1.64 -9.10
N PHE A 156 4.82 2.68 -9.09
CA PHE A 156 3.68 2.78 -10.01
C PHE A 156 4.11 2.77 -11.48
N PHE A 157 5.22 3.43 -11.82
CA PHE A 157 5.76 3.43 -13.18
C PHE A 157 6.13 2.02 -13.64
N PHE A 158 6.95 1.29 -12.88
CA PHE A 158 7.35 -0.07 -13.26
C PHE A 158 6.18 -1.05 -13.22
N MET A 159 5.26 -0.92 -12.25
CA MET A 159 4.03 -1.70 -12.24
C MET A 159 3.21 -1.49 -13.53
N THR A 160 3.12 -0.25 -14.02
CA THR A 160 2.44 0.08 -15.29
C THR A 160 3.15 -0.57 -16.48
N VAL A 161 4.47 -0.38 -16.57
CA VAL A 161 5.29 -0.93 -17.67
C VAL A 161 5.17 -2.45 -17.72
N PHE A 162 5.31 -3.14 -16.60
CA PHE A 162 5.22 -4.60 -16.58
C PHE A 162 3.80 -5.10 -16.83
N MET A 163 2.77 -4.43 -16.32
CA MET A 163 1.37 -4.76 -16.65
C MET A 163 1.09 -4.64 -18.16
N PHE A 164 1.56 -3.59 -18.81
CA PHE A 164 1.41 -3.46 -20.26
C PHE A 164 2.29 -4.45 -21.05
N ALA A 165 3.50 -4.73 -20.57
CA ALA A 165 4.38 -5.72 -21.18
C ALA A 165 3.80 -7.14 -21.12
N ILE A 166 3.03 -7.48 -20.09
CA ILE A 166 2.33 -8.78 -20.04
C ILE A 166 0.99 -8.77 -20.79
N ALA A 167 0.32 -7.62 -20.89
CA ALA A 167 -1.02 -7.54 -21.47
C ALA A 167 -1.04 -7.36 -23.00
N PHE A 168 -0.13 -6.58 -23.59
CA PHE A 168 -0.14 -6.33 -25.04
C PHE A 168 0.27 -7.56 -25.85
N PRO A 169 1.47 -8.16 -25.63
CA PRO A 169 1.87 -9.40 -26.29
C PRO A 169 1.30 -10.65 -25.60
N TYR A 170 0.06 -10.61 -25.12
CA TYR A 170 -0.56 -11.74 -24.40
C TYR A 170 -0.50 -13.07 -25.17
N ASN A 171 -0.70 -13.04 -26.49
CA ASN A 171 -0.61 -14.24 -27.33
C ASN A 171 0.80 -14.84 -27.40
N HIS A 172 1.84 -14.01 -27.28
CA HIS A 172 3.23 -14.46 -27.22
C HIS A 172 3.51 -15.22 -25.91
N TRP A 173 2.91 -14.78 -24.81
CA TRP A 173 3.09 -15.38 -23.48
C TRP A 173 2.40 -16.75 -23.29
N ILE A 174 1.34 -17.02 -24.05
CA ILE A 174 0.62 -18.31 -24.01
C ILE A 174 1.48 -19.45 -24.59
N LEU A 175 2.42 -19.11 -25.49
CA LEU A 175 3.33 -20.07 -26.11
C LEU A 175 4.21 -20.74 -25.04
N PRO A 176 4.38 -22.09 -25.08
CA PRO A 176 5.12 -22.84 -24.06
C PRO A 176 6.50 -22.28 -23.73
N ASP A 177 7.24 -21.84 -24.76
CA ASP A 177 8.62 -21.36 -24.63
C ASP A 177 8.73 -20.04 -23.86
N ASN A 178 7.66 -19.24 -23.82
CA ASN A 178 7.69 -17.88 -23.26
C ASN A 178 7.02 -17.76 -21.89
N ARG A 179 6.39 -18.83 -21.38
CA ARG A 179 5.63 -18.80 -20.11
C ARG A 179 6.48 -18.34 -18.92
N ILE A 180 7.76 -18.71 -18.91
CA ILE A 180 8.69 -18.31 -17.85
C ILE A 180 8.89 -16.79 -17.86
N GLY A 181 9.02 -16.18 -19.04
CA GLY A 181 9.16 -14.72 -19.16
C GLY A 181 7.92 -13.98 -18.65
N PHE A 182 6.71 -14.54 -18.85
CA PHE A 182 5.50 -13.98 -18.25
C PHE A 182 5.58 -13.99 -16.72
N VAL A 183 5.98 -15.13 -16.13
CA VAL A 183 6.11 -15.26 -14.67
C VAL A 183 7.15 -14.27 -14.13
N ILE A 184 8.26 -14.06 -14.84
CA ILE A 184 9.28 -13.08 -14.46
C ILE A 184 8.70 -11.66 -14.46
N MET A 185 8.05 -11.24 -15.54
CA MET A 185 7.44 -9.90 -15.62
C MET A 185 6.33 -9.69 -14.59
N TYR A 186 5.52 -10.71 -14.35
CA TYR A 186 4.48 -10.70 -13.32
C TYR A 186 5.09 -10.57 -11.91
N SER A 187 6.16 -11.32 -11.64
CA SER A 187 6.91 -11.26 -10.38
C SER A 187 7.57 -9.89 -10.18
N LEU A 188 8.18 -9.32 -11.22
CA LEU A 188 8.72 -7.95 -11.18
C LEU A 188 7.65 -6.93 -10.84
N THR A 189 6.41 -7.11 -11.31
CA THR A 189 5.32 -6.21 -10.93
C THR A 189 5.07 -6.24 -9.42
N PHE A 190 5.08 -7.42 -8.79
CA PHE A 190 4.99 -7.50 -7.33
C PHE A 190 6.22 -6.94 -6.62
N PHE A 191 7.42 -7.16 -7.17
CA PHE A 191 8.63 -6.58 -6.59
C PHE A 191 8.50 -5.06 -6.52
N PHE A 192 8.14 -4.39 -7.60
CA PHE A 192 7.97 -2.92 -7.64
C PHE A 192 6.70 -2.42 -6.94
N ALA A 193 5.67 -3.25 -6.77
CA ALA A 193 4.55 -2.89 -5.91
C ALA A 193 5.00 -2.77 -4.45
N ASN A 194 5.88 -3.66 -3.98
CA ASN A 194 6.40 -3.67 -2.61
C ASN A 194 7.61 -2.73 -2.43
N PHE A 195 8.50 -2.65 -3.43
CA PHE A 195 9.51 -1.60 -3.57
C PHE A 195 8.91 -0.36 -4.22
N GLY A 196 7.89 0.20 -3.57
CA GLY A 196 7.04 1.19 -4.19
C GLY A 196 5.78 1.47 -3.40
N PRO A 197 4.63 1.60 -4.08
CA PRO A 197 3.42 2.16 -3.49
C PRO A 197 2.88 1.37 -2.29
N ASN A 198 3.06 0.06 -2.17
CA ASN A 198 2.51 -0.71 -1.04
C ASN A 198 3.08 -0.29 0.31
N ALA A 199 4.38 -0.04 0.36
CA ALA A 199 5.00 0.46 1.58
C ALA A 199 4.78 1.97 1.75
N THR A 200 4.89 2.75 0.67
CA THR A 200 4.84 4.22 0.79
C THR A 200 3.43 4.74 1.08
N THR A 201 2.37 4.15 0.51
CA THR A 201 0.98 4.58 0.80
C THR A 201 0.60 4.32 2.25
N PHE A 202 1.22 3.33 2.90
CA PHE A 202 1.07 3.09 4.33
C PHE A 202 1.84 4.12 5.18
N ILE A 203 3.07 4.45 4.79
CA ILE A 203 3.98 5.30 5.56
C ILE A 203 3.62 6.79 5.44
N VAL A 204 3.38 7.26 4.22
CA VAL A 204 3.18 8.68 3.90
C VAL A 204 2.09 9.34 4.75
N PRO A 205 0.86 8.79 4.89
CA PRO A 205 -0.17 9.42 5.72
C PRO A 205 0.24 9.57 7.19
N ALA A 206 1.09 8.66 7.70
CA ALA A 206 1.59 8.77 9.07
C ALA A 206 2.64 9.90 9.22
N GLU A 207 3.37 10.22 8.16
CA GLU A 207 4.45 11.20 8.15
C GLU A 207 4.02 12.62 7.73
N ILE A 208 2.92 12.78 6.98
CA ILE A 208 2.52 14.09 6.43
C ILE A 208 1.43 14.81 7.24
N PHE A 209 0.62 14.08 8.02
CA PHE A 209 -0.52 14.67 8.73
C PHE A 209 -0.15 15.11 10.16
N PRO A 210 -0.69 16.26 10.63
CA PRO A 210 -0.43 16.78 11.96
C PRO A 210 -0.86 15.75 13.02
N ALA A 211 -0.11 15.67 14.12
CA ALA A 211 -0.29 14.64 15.15
C ALA A 211 -1.74 14.50 15.65
N ARG A 212 -2.47 15.63 15.70
CA ARG A 212 -3.87 15.72 16.15
C ARG A 212 -4.87 15.07 15.20
N LEU A 213 -4.62 15.09 13.90
CA LEU A 213 -5.51 14.53 12.86
C LEU A 213 -4.92 13.30 12.17
N ARG A 214 -3.69 12.92 12.51
CA ARG A 214 -2.93 11.84 11.86
C ARG A 214 -3.69 10.53 11.85
N SER A 215 -4.22 10.08 12.99
CA SER A 215 -4.94 8.81 13.09
C SER A 215 -6.20 8.81 12.22
N THR A 216 -6.95 9.92 12.20
CA THR A 216 -8.15 10.06 11.39
C THR A 216 -7.83 10.09 9.89
N CYS A 217 -6.83 10.87 9.46
CA CYS A 217 -6.45 10.97 8.05
C CYS A 217 -5.82 9.68 7.52
N HIS A 218 -4.98 9.03 8.34
CA HIS A 218 -4.46 7.71 8.05
C HIS A 218 -5.60 6.67 7.99
N GLY A 219 -6.55 6.73 8.92
CA GLY A 219 -7.74 5.86 8.93
C GLY A 219 -8.61 6.01 7.68
N ILE A 220 -8.85 7.25 7.23
CA ILE A 220 -9.58 7.53 5.97
C ILE A 220 -8.82 6.96 4.77
N SER A 221 -7.50 7.20 4.71
CA SER A 221 -6.65 6.68 3.63
C SER A 221 -6.64 5.14 3.59
N ALA A 222 -6.53 4.51 4.76
CA ALA A 222 -6.58 3.05 4.90
C ALA A 222 -7.97 2.49 4.51
N ALA A 223 -9.06 3.15 4.92
CA ALA A 223 -10.42 2.77 4.55
C ALA A 223 -10.63 2.82 3.04
N THR A 224 -10.10 3.86 2.37
CA THR A 224 -10.12 3.93 0.90
C THR A 224 -9.29 2.83 0.26
N GLY A 225 -8.11 2.49 0.80
CA GLY A 225 -7.36 1.31 0.35
C GLY A 225 -8.23 0.04 0.40
N LYS A 226 -8.88 -0.22 1.54
CA LYS A 226 -9.77 -1.40 1.66
C LYS A 226 -10.97 -1.36 0.73
N ALA A 227 -11.54 -0.20 0.45
CA ALA A 227 -12.56 -0.06 -0.59
C ALA A 227 -11.99 -0.44 -1.97
N GLY A 228 -10.76 -0.03 -2.28
CA GLY A 228 -10.02 -0.45 -3.47
C GLY A 228 -9.82 -1.96 -3.54
N ALA A 229 -9.43 -2.60 -2.44
CA ALA A 229 -9.28 -4.05 -2.37
C ALA A 229 -10.59 -4.79 -2.66
N ILE A 230 -11.73 -4.29 -2.16
CA ILE A 230 -13.06 -4.83 -2.46
C ILE A 230 -13.38 -4.68 -3.95
N VAL A 231 -13.15 -3.50 -4.53
CA VAL A 231 -13.33 -3.25 -5.96
C VAL A 231 -12.42 -4.16 -6.80
N GLY A 232 -11.17 -4.36 -6.39
CA GLY A 232 -10.25 -5.26 -7.07
C GLY A 232 -10.65 -6.72 -6.97
N ALA A 233 -11.10 -7.18 -5.80
CA ALA A 233 -11.55 -8.55 -5.58
C ALA A 233 -12.80 -8.88 -6.41
N PHE A 234 -13.85 -8.07 -6.33
CA PHE A 234 -15.08 -8.34 -7.07
C PHE A 234 -14.99 -7.88 -8.52
N GLY A 235 -14.51 -6.67 -8.77
CA GLY A 235 -14.44 -6.09 -10.11
C GLY A 235 -13.55 -6.90 -11.05
N PHE A 236 -12.37 -7.35 -10.61
CA PHE A 236 -11.53 -8.20 -11.44
C PHE A 236 -12.13 -9.60 -11.62
N LEU A 237 -12.77 -10.17 -10.60
CA LEU A 237 -13.46 -11.46 -10.72
C LEU A 237 -14.48 -11.45 -11.85
N TYR A 238 -15.35 -10.43 -11.90
CA TYR A 238 -16.33 -10.28 -12.98
C TYR A 238 -15.68 -9.92 -14.32
N ALA A 239 -14.68 -9.04 -14.31
CA ALA A 239 -14.02 -8.57 -15.54
C ALA A 239 -13.18 -9.65 -16.22
N ALA A 240 -12.45 -10.47 -15.45
CA ALA A 240 -11.53 -11.47 -15.99
C ALA A 240 -12.23 -12.70 -16.60
N GLN A 241 -13.54 -12.86 -16.38
CA GLN A 241 -14.32 -13.93 -16.99
C GLN A 241 -14.17 -13.93 -18.53
N PRO A 242 -14.17 -15.11 -19.17
CA PRO A 242 -14.12 -15.20 -20.62
C PRO A 242 -15.27 -14.43 -21.29
N GLN A 243 -14.99 -13.86 -22.46
CA GLN A 243 -16.00 -13.19 -23.30
C GLN A 243 -17.01 -14.20 -23.89
N ASP A 244 -16.61 -15.46 -24.00
CA ASP A 244 -17.42 -16.55 -24.50
C ASP A 244 -18.31 -17.11 -23.38
N LYS A 245 -19.64 -16.94 -23.52
CA LYS A 245 -20.68 -17.43 -22.60
C LYS A 245 -20.59 -18.93 -22.30
N THR A 246 -19.98 -19.72 -23.19
CA THR A 246 -19.85 -21.17 -23.00
C THR A 246 -18.68 -21.57 -22.10
N LYS A 247 -17.79 -20.62 -21.78
CA LYS A 247 -16.56 -20.83 -21.00
C LYS A 247 -16.54 -20.03 -19.69
N THR A 248 -17.60 -19.30 -19.38
CA THR A 248 -17.75 -18.58 -18.11
C THR A 248 -17.94 -19.55 -16.96
N ASP A 249 -17.39 -19.20 -15.80
CA ASP A 249 -17.62 -19.98 -14.59
C ASP A 249 -19.10 -19.93 -14.20
N ALA A 250 -19.60 -21.03 -13.60
CA ALA A 250 -21.00 -21.16 -13.24
C ALA A 250 -21.47 -20.02 -12.32
N GLY A 251 -22.46 -19.25 -12.77
CA GLY A 251 -23.02 -18.13 -12.02
C GLY A 251 -22.47 -16.75 -12.37
N TYR A 252 -21.49 -16.64 -13.27
CA TYR A 252 -20.92 -15.35 -13.70
C TYR A 252 -21.34 -14.95 -15.13
N PRO A 253 -21.62 -13.65 -15.38
CA PRO A 253 -21.80 -13.15 -16.74
C PRO A 253 -20.46 -13.12 -17.50
N PRO A 254 -20.48 -13.04 -18.85
CA PRO A 254 -19.27 -12.86 -19.65
C PRO A 254 -18.52 -11.59 -19.27
N GLY A 255 -17.22 -11.74 -19.05
CA GLY A 255 -16.32 -10.65 -18.74
C GLY A 255 -15.64 -10.06 -19.98
N ILE A 256 -14.67 -9.20 -19.74
CA ILE A 256 -13.79 -8.64 -20.77
C ILE A 256 -12.58 -9.55 -21.05
N GLY A 257 -12.35 -10.58 -20.23
CA GLY A 257 -11.27 -11.55 -20.35
C GLY A 257 -9.96 -11.09 -19.71
N VAL A 258 -9.12 -12.07 -19.33
CA VAL A 258 -7.85 -11.86 -18.60
C VAL A 258 -6.96 -10.80 -19.26
N LYS A 259 -6.79 -10.81 -20.59
CA LYS A 259 -5.99 -9.82 -21.30
C LYS A 259 -6.46 -8.39 -21.04
N ASN A 260 -7.75 -8.11 -21.23
CA ASN A 260 -8.30 -6.77 -21.08
C ASN A 260 -8.33 -6.34 -19.61
N SER A 261 -8.55 -7.28 -18.68
CA SER A 261 -8.43 -7.02 -17.25
C SER A 261 -7.00 -6.62 -16.86
N LEU A 262 -5.97 -7.25 -17.43
CA LEU A 262 -4.57 -6.85 -17.21
C LEU A 262 -4.28 -5.45 -17.78
N ILE A 263 -4.84 -5.08 -18.94
CA ILE A 263 -4.74 -3.71 -19.47
C ILE A 263 -5.40 -2.72 -18.51
N MET A 264 -6.60 -3.04 -18.01
CA MET A 264 -7.30 -2.20 -17.03
C MET A 264 -6.46 -1.98 -15.77
N LEU A 265 -5.83 -3.03 -15.23
CA LEU A 265 -4.93 -2.89 -14.08
C LEU A 265 -3.71 -2.02 -14.41
N GLY A 266 -3.13 -2.15 -15.61
CA GLY A 266 -2.06 -1.26 -16.07
C GLY A 266 -2.48 0.21 -16.13
N VAL A 267 -3.70 0.50 -16.61
CA VAL A 267 -4.26 1.86 -16.62
C VAL A 267 -4.48 2.37 -15.19
N ILE A 268 -4.98 1.54 -14.28
CA ILE A 268 -5.17 1.89 -12.86
C ILE A 268 -3.83 2.26 -12.21
N ASN A 269 -2.77 1.47 -12.47
CA ASN A 269 -1.42 1.78 -12.01
C ASN A 269 -0.89 3.10 -12.58
N PHE A 270 -1.14 3.36 -13.87
CA PHE A 270 -0.75 4.62 -14.50
C PHE A 270 -1.48 5.81 -13.88
N VAL A 271 -2.77 5.69 -13.61
CA VAL A 271 -3.53 6.73 -12.91
C VAL A 271 -3.01 6.91 -11.48
N GLY A 272 -2.63 5.84 -10.79
CA GLY A 272 -1.97 5.90 -9.47
C GLY A 272 -0.63 6.65 -9.51
N MET A 273 0.14 6.49 -10.58
CA MET A 273 1.35 7.28 -10.85
C MET A 273 1.02 8.78 -10.95
N LEU A 274 -0.05 9.15 -11.65
CA LEU A 274 -0.46 10.55 -11.79
C LEU A 274 -0.91 11.16 -10.44
N PHE A 275 -1.68 10.41 -9.64
CA PHE A 275 -2.08 10.87 -8.32
C PHE A 275 -0.93 10.94 -7.31
N THR A 276 0.19 10.24 -7.58
CA THR A 276 1.38 10.34 -6.74
C THR A 276 1.96 11.76 -6.77
N PHE A 277 1.81 12.54 -7.84
CA PHE A 277 2.22 13.95 -7.89
C PHE A 277 1.50 14.85 -6.89
N LEU A 278 0.36 14.41 -6.31
CA LEU A 278 -0.35 15.13 -5.25
C LEU A 278 0.20 14.84 -3.85
N VAL A 279 1.10 13.86 -3.73
CA VAL A 279 1.70 13.44 -2.46
C VAL A 279 2.98 14.24 -2.22
N PRO A 280 3.10 14.96 -1.09
CA PRO A 280 4.34 15.67 -0.76
C PRO A 280 5.43 14.68 -0.33
N GLU A 281 6.70 15.01 -0.58
CA GLU A 281 7.85 14.25 -0.08
C GLU A 281 8.13 14.60 1.40
N PRO A 282 7.98 13.66 2.35
CA PRO A 282 8.26 13.90 3.76
C PRO A 282 9.76 13.81 4.14
N LYS A 283 10.62 13.25 3.27
CA LYS A 283 12.03 13.02 3.59
C LYS A 283 12.75 14.29 4.05
N GLY A 284 13.37 14.21 5.22
CA GLY A 284 14.24 15.26 5.78
C GLY A 284 13.50 16.48 6.32
N LYS A 285 12.16 16.46 6.32
CA LYS A 285 11.33 17.54 6.87
C LYS A 285 10.74 17.14 8.19
N SER A 286 10.66 18.10 9.12
CA SER A 286 9.92 17.88 10.36
C SER A 286 8.42 17.80 10.05
N LEU A 287 7.68 17.12 10.91
CA LEU A 287 6.23 17.03 10.75
C LEU A 287 5.57 18.41 10.89
N GLU A 288 6.16 19.31 11.68
CA GLU A 288 5.79 20.71 11.87
C GLU A 288 5.96 21.52 10.58
N GLU A 289 7.03 21.27 9.82
CA GLU A 289 7.26 21.89 8.52
C GLU A 289 6.24 21.38 7.49
N LEU A 290 5.97 20.08 7.48
CA LEU A 290 5.00 19.45 6.58
C LEU A 290 3.54 19.81 6.90
N SER A 291 3.23 19.99 8.19
CA SER A 291 1.90 20.40 8.65
C SER A 291 1.67 21.90 8.56
N GLY A 292 2.71 22.69 8.25
CA GLY A 292 2.67 24.15 8.29
C GLY A 292 2.46 24.70 9.71
N GLU A 293 2.85 23.94 10.73
CA GLU A 293 2.88 24.34 12.14
C GLU A 293 4.22 25.04 12.50
N ALA A 294 5.28 24.84 11.72
CA ALA A 294 6.59 25.48 11.92
C ALA A 294 6.63 26.98 11.56
N GLU A 295 5.78 27.44 10.63
CA GLU A 295 5.70 28.87 10.24
C GLU A 295 5.00 29.74 11.29
N VAL A 296 4.37 29.13 12.30
CA VAL A 296 3.73 29.86 13.39
C VAL A 296 4.74 30.25 14.48
N ASP A 297 5.91 29.61 14.50
CA ASP A 297 7.02 29.87 15.44
C ASP A 297 7.94 31.05 15.00
N LYS A 298 7.56 31.87 14.00
CA LYS A 298 8.25 33.11 13.58
C LYS A 298 7.34 34.32 13.64
#